data_AF-A0A954HX01-F1
#
_entry.id   AF-A0A954HX01-F1
#
_cell.length_a   1.000
_cell.length_b   1.000
_cell.length_c   1.000
_cell.angle_alpha   90.00
_cell.angle_beta   90.00
_cell.angle_gamma   90.00
#
_symmetry.space_group_name_H-M   'P 1'
#
loop_
_entity.id
_entity.type
_entity.pdbx_description
1 polymer ?
#
loop_
_entity_poly.entity_id
_entity_poly.type
_entity_poly.pdbx_seq_one_letter_code
_entity_poly.pdbx_strand_id
1 'polypeptide(L)'
;MSRVVTQKPSAAWTAAEIAVLAVTAAYVLTAIGLSQPLQSANDRSRWCTVWSLGERGTWYIDEIDQNPAWSTIDKVRHRESEDQPWHFYSSKPPLLSVAVTGLYLIEKATLGYSLTDHTVTVTRLLLVLINGIPMIAALCSFRRNLHLLGASGAAVAAMLLIAGFGTMLNPYLTTLNNHTPGAVSLMFCLTAMNRLRLCRESLRRDMAVIGFTAALTVCFELPAALFGILSFLFVLLTISGSSLNRAAVAQRDETRDAAVPISEFPTAGRMFRNVCDMIPWGKDLLQNVRLAAVSYVPAALIPLAAFFVTNIDCTGGVKPFYAYYGTEKYRYVHEGIPSYWMDPQGMDANQESTGTYLFHCVLGHHGLLSLSPILLLTPAGWWMSLRRKASGANGTRAAEFSFPVIGSVLTVVVLAFYLSRTQNYNYGGNSAALRWMLWLIPLWLYGMVPIVDRLLRRKRGWIAVFALLIPSAWSSFYSLQTPWRPNWIFQQLEDAGVIDYRTRIPPFSPPRYTVLSAIPDQPMIKCVWKEVDSGRTLTMQTLPAQSADPVGWKRLSYSLQNDSEDSFRPDRGELLYSAERFSSGADLSDWLKSSPVSGATSPATQNTSMSAEDL
;
A
#
# COMPACT_ATOMS: atom_id res chain seq x y z
N MET A 1 -18.18 -40.51 -1.37
CA MET A 1 -18.19 -39.23 -2.11
C MET A 1 -19.52 -38.52 -1.88
N SER A 2 -19.65 -37.71 -0.83
CA SER A 2 -20.73 -36.70 -0.81
C SER A 2 -20.19 -35.49 -1.57
N ARG A 3 -20.43 -35.42 -2.88
CA ARG A 3 -20.22 -34.16 -3.63
C ARG A 3 -20.94 -33.08 -2.83
N VAL A 4 -20.23 -32.05 -2.39
CA VAL A 4 -20.89 -30.82 -1.96
C VAL A 4 -21.73 -30.40 -3.16
N VAL A 5 -23.05 -30.60 -3.07
CA VAL A 5 -23.97 -30.20 -4.12
C VAL A 5 -23.98 -28.67 -4.06
N THR A 6 -23.08 -28.05 -4.80
CA THR A 6 -23.14 -26.61 -5.06
C THR A 6 -24.46 -26.39 -5.80
N GLN A 7 -25.48 -25.89 -5.10
CA GLN A 7 -26.70 -25.45 -5.76
C GLN A 7 -26.30 -24.46 -6.84
N LYS A 8 -26.60 -24.78 -8.10
CA LYS A 8 -26.32 -23.85 -9.20
C LYS A 8 -27.12 -22.56 -8.92
N PRO A 9 -26.49 -21.38 -8.96
CA PRO A 9 -27.21 -20.13 -8.83
C PRO A 9 -28.28 -20.03 -9.92
N SER A 10 -29.38 -19.33 -9.64
CA SER A 10 -30.38 -19.07 -10.68
C SER A 10 -29.76 -18.30 -11.85
N ALA A 11 -30.36 -18.40 -13.03
CA ALA A 11 -29.90 -17.67 -14.21
C ALA A 11 -29.83 -16.15 -13.95
N ALA A 12 -30.81 -15.61 -13.22
CA ALA A 12 -30.85 -14.20 -12.84
C ALA A 12 -29.65 -13.78 -11.97
N TRP A 13 -29.29 -14.57 -10.95
CA TRP A 13 -28.12 -14.27 -10.11
C TRP A 13 -26.82 -14.42 -10.88
N THR A 14 -26.71 -15.45 -11.73
CA THR A 14 -25.54 -15.62 -12.59
C THR A 14 -25.35 -14.41 -13.51
N ALA A 15 -26.42 -13.90 -14.11
CA ALA A 15 -26.39 -12.69 -14.94
C ALA A 15 -25.97 -11.46 -14.12
N ALA A 16 -26.54 -11.26 -12.92
CA ALA A 16 -26.17 -10.15 -12.03
C ALA A 16 -24.69 -10.18 -11.62
N GLU A 17 -24.17 -11.36 -11.25
CA GLU A 17 -22.76 -11.54 -10.88
C GLU A 17 -21.82 -11.23 -12.06
N ILE A 18 -22.17 -11.66 -13.28
CA ILE A 18 -21.40 -11.37 -14.50
C ILE A 18 -21.46 -9.88 -14.82
N ALA A 19 -22.63 -9.25 -14.68
CA ALA A 19 -22.79 -7.81 -14.89
C ALA A 19 -21.92 -7.01 -13.91
N VAL A 20 -21.90 -7.37 -12.63
CA VAL A 20 -21.02 -6.73 -11.63
C VAL A 20 -19.55 -6.88 -12.03
N LEU A 21 -19.11 -8.08 -12.41
CA LEU A 21 -17.73 -8.31 -12.87
C LEU A 21 -17.39 -7.48 -14.11
N ALA A 22 -18.29 -7.38 -15.08
CA ALA A 22 -18.09 -6.60 -16.30
C ALA A 22 -18.00 -5.09 -16.00
N VAL A 23 -18.88 -4.57 -15.15
CA VAL A 23 -18.86 -3.16 -14.72
C VAL A 23 -17.59 -2.87 -13.93
N THR A 24 -17.18 -3.73 -13.00
CA THR A 24 -15.91 -3.57 -12.28
C THR A 24 -14.72 -3.63 -13.23
N ALA A 25 -14.69 -4.56 -14.19
CA ALA A 25 -13.62 -4.63 -15.19
C ALA A 25 -13.54 -3.34 -16.02
N ALA A 26 -14.67 -2.83 -16.52
CA ALA A 26 -14.73 -1.57 -17.25
C ALA A 26 -14.25 -0.39 -16.38
N TYR A 27 -14.69 -0.33 -15.11
CA TYR A 27 -14.26 0.67 -14.15
C TYR A 27 -12.75 0.65 -13.91
N VAL A 28 -12.17 -0.53 -13.67
CA VAL A 28 -10.72 -0.72 -13.45
C VAL A 28 -9.92 -0.29 -14.68
N LEU A 29 -10.30 -0.76 -15.86
CA LEU A 29 -9.60 -0.44 -17.11
C LEU A 29 -9.72 1.04 -17.48
N THR A 30 -10.87 1.65 -17.22
CA THR A 30 -11.08 3.10 -17.43
C THR A 30 -10.24 3.92 -16.45
N ALA A 31 -10.19 3.53 -15.17
CA ALA A 31 -9.36 4.22 -14.18
C ALA A 31 -7.87 4.20 -14.56
N ILE A 32 -7.36 3.06 -15.03
CA ILE A 32 -5.99 2.95 -15.54
C ILE A 32 -5.84 3.77 -16.84
N GLY A 33 -6.79 3.67 -17.77
CA GLY A 33 -6.76 4.41 -19.03
C GLY A 33 -6.75 5.94 -18.87
N LEU A 34 -7.23 6.45 -17.73
CA LEU A 34 -7.25 7.86 -17.38
C LEU A 34 -6.16 8.27 -16.37
N SER A 35 -5.32 7.33 -15.91
CA SER A 35 -4.32 7.63 -14.88
C SER A 35 -3.19 8.50 -15.41
N GLN A 36 -2.66 9.37 -14.55
CA GLN A 36 -1.40 10.05 -14.83
C GLN A 36 -0.23 9.13 -14.49
N PRO A 37 0.91 9.22 -15.20
CA PRO A 37 2.10 8.46 -14.87
C PRO A 37 2.82 9.06 -13.65
N LEU A 38 3.76 8.31 -13.06
CA LEU A 38 4.76 8.85 -12.12
C LEU A 38 4.18 9.61 -10.91
N GLN A 39 3.07 9.11 -10.36
CA GLN A 39 2.17 9.88 -9.49
C GLN A 39 2.74 10.24 -8.10
N SER A 40 3.82 9.61 -7.67
CA SER A 40 4.50 9.93 -6.40
C SER A 40 5.96 9.53 -6.42
N ALA A 41 6.76 10.01 -5.46
CA ALA A 41 8.13 9.53 -5.26
C ALA A 41 8.20 8.00 -5.14
N ASN A 42 7.21 7.39 -4.48
CA ASN A 42 7.13 5.94 -4.30
C ASN A 42 6.93 5.18 -5.62
N ASP A 43 6.03 5.70 -6.46
CA ASP A 43 5.74 5.20 -7.80
C ASP A 43 6.96 5.39 -8.71
N ARG A 44 7.47 6.63 -8.77
CA ARG A 44 8.66 7.02 -9.55
C ARG A 44 9.89 6.20 -9.23
N SER A 45 10.14 5.92 -7.96
CA SER A 45 11.28 5.10 -7.55
C SER A 45 11.28 3.70 -8.20
N ARG A 46 10.11 3.08 -8.38
CA ARG A 46 10.01 1.80 -9.11
C ARG A 46 10.21 2.00 -10.60
N TRP A 47 9.59 3.02 -11.18
CA TRP A 47 9.73 3.33 -12.61
C TRP A 47 11.16 3.69 -13.00
N CYS A 48 11.91 4.40 -12.17
CA CYS A 48 13.33 4.68 -12.40
C CYS A 48 14.14 3.39 -12.50
N THR A 49 13.82 2.37 -11.69
CA THR A 49 14.46 1.05 -11.80
C THR A 49 14.07 0.36 -13.11
N VAL A 50 12.79 0.40 -13.49
CA VAL A 50 12.32 -0.18 -14.76
C VAL A 50 13.01 0.46 -15.96
N TRP A 51 13.11 1.79 -15.96
CA TRP A 51 13.83 2.54 -16.97
C TRP A 51 15.31 2.18 -16.99
N SER A 52 15.99 2.18 -15.84
CA SER A 52 17.45 1.94 -15.79
C SER A 52 17.82 0.54 -16.25
N LEU A 53 17.05 -0.47 -15.85
CA LEU A 53 17.25 -1.83 -16.32
C LEU A 53 16.93 -1.97 -17.82
N GLY A 54 15.85 -1.35 -18.29
CA GLY A 54 15.40 -1.46 -19.67
C GLY A 54 16.21 -0.64 -20.69
N GLU A 55 16.77 0.49 -20.28
CA GLU A 55 17.44 1.47 -21.15
C GLU A 55 18.96 1.51 -21.01
N ARG A 56 19.46 1.12 -19.83
CA ARG A 56 20.89 1.21 -19.49
C ARG A 56 21.46 -0.12 -19.02
N GLY A 57 20.63 -1.12 -18.73
CA GLY A 57 21.08 -2.41 -18.22
C GLY A 57 21.76 -2.30 -16.84
N THR A 58 21.40 -1.30 -16.04
CA THR A 58 21.98 -1.04 -14.72
C THR A 58 20.91 -0.83 -13.65
N TRP A 59 21.29 -1.04 -12.39
CA TRP A 59 20.49 -0.72 -11.21
C TRP A 59 20.53 0.76 -10.83
N TYR A 60 21.48 1.50 -11.38
CA TYR A 60 21.75 2.88 -11.03
C TYR A 60 20.70 3.80 -11.65
N ILE A 61 20.04 4.60 -10.82
CA ILE A 61 18.99 5.54 -11.27
C ILE A 61 19.52 6.96 -11.47
N ASP A 62 20.83 7.18 -11.39
CA ASP A 62 21.44 8.52 -11.37
C ASP A 62 20.99 9.38 -12.56
N GLU A 63 20.97 8.82 -13.77
CA GLU A 63 20.62 9.56 -14.98
C GLU A 63 19.15 9.98 -15.01
N ILE A 64 18.23 9.03 -14.77
CA ILE A 64 16.80 9.32 -14.87
C ILE A 64 16.28 10.17 -13.70
N ASP A 65 16.92 10.08 -12.53
CA ASP A 65 16.57 10.85 -11.34
C ASP A 65 16.95 12.34 -11.46
N GLN A 66 17.84 12.72 -12.39
CA GLN A 66 18.12 14.11 -12.74
C GLN A 66 16.94 14.78 -13.45
N ASN A 67 16.04 14.02 -14.08
CA ASN A 67 14.83 14.58 -14.67
C ASN A 67 13.82 14.91 -13.55
N PRO A 68 13.42 16.19 -13.35
CA PRO A 68 12.51 16.57 -12.28
C PRO A 68 11.18 15.81 -12.27
N ALA A 69 10.65 15.42 -13.45
CA ALA A 69 9.42 14.65 -13.55
C ALA A 69 9.57 13.19 -13.06
N TRP A 70 10.80 12.68 -13.02
CA TRP A 70 11.14 11.32 -12.58
C TRP A 70 11.81 11.28 -11.21
N SER A 71 12.36 12.41 -10.75
CA SER A 71 13.11 12.51 -9.50
C SER A 71 12.32 12.00 -8.29
N THR A 72 13.01 11.29 -7.39
CA THR A 72 12.38 10.66 -6.24
C THR A 72 13.15 10.86 -4.95
N ILE A 73 12.42 11.06 -3.85
CA ILE A 73 12.96 10.98 -2.49
C ILE A 73 13.08 9.54 -1.99
N ASP A 74 12.41 8.58 -2.63
CA ASP A 74 12.39 7.16 -2.27
C ASP A 74 13.62 6.43 -2.85
N LYS A 75 14.81 6.98 -2.65
CA LYS A 75 16.10 6.46 -3.14
C LYS A 75 17.12 6.31 -2.01
N VAL A 76 18.15 5.53 -2.27
CA VAL A 76 19.30 5.33 -1.38
C VAL A 76 20.60 5.57 -2.12
N ARG A 77 21.66 5.89 -1.38
CA ARG A 77 23.02 6.01 -1.92
C ARG A 77 23.84 4.79 -1.54
N HIS A 78 24.47 4.14 -2.50
CA HIS A 78 25.28 2.94 -2.27
C HIS A 78 26.47 2.87 -3.24
N ARG A 79 27.58 2.28 -2.77
CA ARG A 79 28.74 1.87 -3.56
C ARG A 79 29.06 0.43 -3.21
N GLU A 80 29.44 -0.37 -4.20
CA GLU A 80 29.72 -1.80 -4.03
C GLU A 80 30.99 -2.04 -3.20
N SER A 81 31.99 -1.21 -3.42
CA SER A 81 33.28 -1.23 -2.72
C SER A 81 33.83 0.18 -2.55
N GLU A 82 34.91 0.35 -1.77
CA GLU A 82 35.45 1.68 -1.46
C GLU A 82 36.03 2.42 -2.68
N ASP A 83 36.51 1.67 -3.66
CA ASP A 83 37.10 2.13 -4.93
C ASP A 83 36.06 2.48 -5.99
N GLN A 84 34.80 2.08 -5.81
CA GLN A 84 33.71 2.37 -6.75
C GLN A 84 33.00 3.69 -6.38
N PRO A 85 32.51 4.44 -7.39
CA PRO A 85 31.74 5.65 -7.15
C PRO A 85 30.41 5.33 -6.45
N TRP A 86 29.86 6.36 -5.79
CA TRP A 86 28.54 6.27 -5.21
C TRP A 86 27.48 6.44 -6.28
N HIS A 87 26.48 5.56 -6.25
CA HIS A 87 25.32 5.59 -7.13
C HIS A 87 24.01 5.69 -6.33
N PHE A 88 22.99 6.22 -6.97
CA PHE A 88 21.62 6.19 -6.48
C PHE A 88 20.89 4.94 -6.94
N TYR A 89 20.10 4.37 -6.03
CA TYR A 89 19.26 3.20 -6.27
C TYR A 89 17.85 3.46 -5.76
N SER A 90 16.86 2.77 -6.34
CA SER A 90 15.53 2.69 -5.74
C SER A 90 15.60 2.10 -4.33
N SER A 91 14.83 2.67 -3.41
CA SER A 91 14.62 2.08 -2.09
C SER A 91 13.70 0.85 -2.10
N LYS A 92 13.07 0.50 -3.24
CA LYS A 92 12.02 -0.54 -3.30
C LYS A 92 12.61 -1.91 -3.60
N PRO A 93 12.02 -3.00 -3.08
CA PRO A 93 12.45 -4.34 -3.44
C PRO A 93 12.41 -4.57 -4.97
N PRO A 94 13.47 -5.14 -5.57
CA PRO A 94 13.67 -5.10 -7.01
C PRO A 94 12.76 -6.05 -7.80
N LEU A 95 12.27 -7.14 -7.20
CA LEU A 95 11.53 -8.20 -7.90
C LEU A 95 10.39 -7.67 -8.78
N LEU A 96 9.57 -6.74 -8.25
CA LEU A 96 8.45 -6.18 -9.01
C LEU A 96 8.95 -5.35 -10.21
N SER A 97 9.96 -4.50 -10.00
CA SER A 97 10.54 -3.70 -11.08
C SER A 97 11.21 -4.55 -12.14
N VAL A 98 11.86 -5.66 -11.78
CA VAL A 98 12.41 -6.63 -12.75
C VAL A 98 11.31 -7.26 -13.59
N ALA A 99 10.22 -7.71 -12.96
CA ALA A 99 9.08 -8.27 -13.69
C ALA A 99 8.46 -7.26 -14.67
N VAL A 100 8.29 -6.01 -14.23
CA VAL A 100 7.77 -4.92 -15.08
C VAL A 100 8.77 -4.54 -16.19
N THR A 101 10.07 -4.60 -15.94
CA THR A 101 11.11 -4.40 -16.96
C THR A 101 10.99 -5.42 -18.08
N GLY A 102 10.78 -6.69 -17.74
CA GLY A 102 10.56 -7.74 -18.76
C GLY A 102 9.36 -7.43 -19.66
N LEU A 103 8.24 -6.97 -19.08
CA LEU A 103 7.05 -6.55 -19.85
C LEU A 103 7.34 -5.30 -20.69
N TYR A 104 8.06 -4.33 -20.14
CA TYR A 104 8.46 -3.11 -20.82
C TYR A 104 9.34 -3.41 -22.05
N LEU A 105 10.32 -4.31 -21.92
CA LEU A 105 11.19 -4.70 -23.03
C LEU A 105 10.41 -5.37 -24.16
N ILE A 106 9.38 -6.16 -23.85
CA ILE A 106 8.48 -6.75 -24.85
C ILE A 106 7.70 -5.64 -25.56
N GLU A 107 7.14 -4.69 -24.82
CA GLU A 107 6.41 -3.56 -25.38
C GLU A 107 7.30 -2.70 -26.29
N LYS A 108 8.50 -2.37 -25.84
CA LYS A 108 9.49 -1.62 -26.61
C LYS A 108 9.88 -2.35 -27.89
N ALA A 109 10.14 -3.65 -27.82
CA ALA A 109 10.54 -4.46 -28.98
C ALA A 109 9.41 -4.64 -30.01
N THR A 110 8.15 -4.62 -29.58
CA THR A 110 7.00 -4.89 -30.45
C THR A 110 6.29 -3.63 -30.96
N LEU A 111 6.22 -2.58 -30.15
CA LEU A 111 5.51 -1.33 -30.47
C LEU A 111 6.45 -0.14 -30.71
N GLY A 112 7.73 -0.25 -30.34
CA GLY A 112 8.70 0.86 -30.44
C GLY A 112 8.53 1.94 -29.36
N TYR A 113 7.68 1.73 -28.36
CA TYR A 113 7.44 2.70 -27.29
C TYR A 113 8.57 2.70 -26.25
N SER A 114 9.09 3.89 -25.96
CA SER A 114 10.07 4.13 -24.89
C SER A 114 9.41 4.74 -23.66
N LEU A 115 9.97 4.48 -22.48
CA LEU A 115 9.43 5.01 -21.22
C LEU A 115 9.53 6.54 -21.14
N THR A 116 10.44 7.18 -21.87
CA THR A 116 10.60 8.64 -21.89
C THR A 116 9.67 9.28 -22.92
N ASP A 117 9.66 8.79 -24.16
CA ASP A 117 8.95 9.46 -25.26
C ASP A 117 7.45 9.13 -25.23
N HIS A 118 7.08 7.98 -24.65
CA HIS A 118 5.71 7.48 -24.58
C HIS A 118 5.27 7.20 -23.13
N THR A 119 5.80 7.95 -22.16
CA THR A 119 5.61 7.73 -20.71
C THR A 119 4.17 7.35 -20.33
N VAL A 120 3.19 8.16 -20.75
CA VAL A 120 1.76 7.94 -20.42
C VAL A 120 1.25 6.62 -20.99
N THR A 121 1.53 6.34 -22.26
CA THR A 121 1.03 5.13 -22.95
C THR A 121 1.65 3.87 -22.35
N VAL A 122 2.98 3.86 -22.18
CA VAL A 122 3.73 2.71 -21.65
C VAL A 122 3.29 2.39 -20.23
N THR A 123 3.25 3.39 -19.34
CA THR A 123 2.85 3.17 -17.95
C THR A 123 1.42 2.61 -17.86
N ARG A 124 0.46 3.12 -18.65
CA ARG A 124 -0.91 2.60 -18.65
C ARG A 124 -1.01 1.17 -19.16
N LEU A 125 -0.32 0.82 -20.24
CA LEU A 125 -0.30 -0.56 -20.77
C LEU A 125 0.27 -1.53 -19.75
N LEU A 126 1.41 -1.20 -19.15
CA LEU A 126 2.03 -2.01 -18.10
C LEU A 126 1.15 -2.13 -16.85
N LEU A 127 0.45 -1.06 -16.45
CA LEU A 127 -0.51 -1.09 -15.34
C LEU A 127 -1.72 -1.99 -15.64
N VAL A 128 -2.22 -2.01 -16.88
CA VAL A 128 -3.26 -2.99 -17.27
C VAL A 128 -2.76 -4.42 -17.07
N LEU A 129 -1.50 -4.71 -17.43
CA LEU A 129 -0.92 -6.05 -17.31
C LEU A 129 -0.63 -6.47 -15.85
N ILE A 130 -0.09 -5.56 -15.03
CA ILE A 130 0.37 -5.90 -13.66
C ILE A 130 -0.71 -5.69 -12.59
N ASN A 131 -1.66 -4.78 -12.82
CA ASN A 131 -2.73 -4.45 -11.88
C ASN A 131 -4.11 -4.87 -12.42
N GLY A 132 -4.49 -4.37 -13.59
CA GLY A 132 -5.86 -4.50 -14.12
C GLY A 132 -6.30 -5.94 -14.38
N ILE A 133 -5.58 -6.65 -15.25
CA ILE A 133 -5.87 -8.05 -15.60
C ILE A 133 -5.78 -8.97 -14.36
N PRO A 134 -4.73 -8.90 -13.52
CA PRO A 134 -4.64 -9.73 -12.33
C PRO A 134 -5.76 -9.46 -11.33
N MET A 135 -6.19 -8.20 -11.16
CA MET A 135 -7.35 -7.85 -10.31
C MET A 135 -8.65 -8.47 -10.84
N ILE A 136 -8.94 -8.35 -12.14
CA ILE A 136 -10.13 -8.95 -12.75
C ILE A 136 -10.13 -10.48 -12.60
N ALA A 137 -8.96 -11.10 -12.79
CA ALA A 137 -8.79 -12.53 -12.60
C ALA A 137 -8.99 -12.94 -11.13
N ALA A 138 -8.50 -12.14 -10.17
CA ALA A 138 -8.71 -12.34 -8.74
C ALA A 138 -10.20 -12.25 -8.37
N LEU A 139 -10.96 -11.30 -8.92
CA LEU A 139 -12.41 -11.19 -8.70
C LEU A 139 -13.17 -12.39 -9.29
N CYS A 140 -12.77 -12.86 -10.48
CA CYS A 140 -13.31 -14.09 -11.05
C CYS A 140 -13.02 -15.32 -10.17
N SER A 141 -11.81 -15.40 -9.62
CA SER A 141 -11.40 -16.44 -8.67
C SER A 141 -12.24 -16.37 -7.39
N PHE A 142 -12.40 -15.17 -6.84
CA PHE A 142 -13.18 -14.90 -5.64
C PHE A 142 -14.65 -15.31 -5.83
N ARG A 143 -15.28 -14.92 -6.95
CA ARG A 143 -16.65 -15.34 -7.31
C ARG A 143 -16.81 -16.86 -7.27
N ARG A 144 -15.93 -17.59 -7.97
CA ARG A 144 -15.97 -19.07 -8.01
C ARG A 144 -15.81 -19.65 -6.61
N ASN A 145 -14.98 -19.03 -5.79
CA ASN A 145 -14.73 -19.49 -4.45
C ASN A 145 -15.88 -19.21 -3.48
N LEU A 146 -16.60 -18.08 -3.63
CA LEU A 146 -17.81 -17.80 -2.86
C LEU A 146 -18.91 -18.84 -3.13
N HIS A 147 -19.08 -19.25 -4.39
CA HIS A 147 -19.98 -20.37 -4.74
C HIS A 147 -19.51 -21.71 -4.13
N LEU A 148 -18.20 -21.96 -4.11
CA LEU A 148 -17.63 -23.13 -3.44
C LEU A 148 -17.92 -23.12 -1.92
N LEU A 149 -17.95 -21.94 -1.31
CA LEU A 149 -18.32 -21.74 0.10
C LEU A 149 -19.83 -21.83 0.36
N GLY A 150 -20.65 -22.03 -0.67
CA GLY A 150 -22.10 -22.10 -0.55
C GLY A 150 -22.76 -20.75 -0.25
N ALA A 151 -22.13 -19.63 -0.59
CA ALA A 151 -22.74 -18.31 -0.47
C ALA A 151 -23.95 -18.18 -1.42
N SER A 152 -25.00 -17.49 -0.98
CA SER A 152 -26.16 -17.21 -1.85
C SER A 152 -25.78 -16.28 -3.02
N GLY A 153 -26.48 -16.36 -4.15
CA GLY A 153 -26.22 -15.47 -5.30
C GLY A 153 -26.26 -13.98 -4.95
N ALA A 154 -27.16 -13.60 -4.04
CA ALA A 154 -27.20 -12.25 -3.45
C ALA A 154 -25.90 -11.87 -2.74
N ALA A 155 -25.38 -12.76 -1.90
CA ALA A 155 -24.11 -12.56 -1.21
C ALA A 155 -22.94 -12.52 -2.19
N VAL A 156 -22.92 -13.37 -3.22
CA VAL A 156 -21.87 -13.33 -4.24
C VAL A 156 -21.86 -11.99 -4.97
N ALA A 157 -23.00 -11.54 -5.47
CA ALA A 157 -23.09 -10.24 -6.14
C ALA A 157 -22.68 -9.07 -5.23
N ALA A 158 -23.16 -9.05 -3.98
CA ALA A 158 -22.79 -8.02 -3.02
C ALA A 158 -21.29 -8.05 -2.66
N MET A 159 -20.71 -9.23 -2.45
CA MET A 159 -19.27 -9.36 -2.16
C MET A 159 -18.40 -8.92 -3.33
N LEU A 160 -18.84 -9.13 -4.57
CA LEU A 160 -18.15 -8.60 -5.76
C LEU A 160 -18.25 -7.08 -5.86
N LEU A 161 -19.41 -6.49 -5.53
CA LEU A 161 -19.55 -5.04 -5.42
C LEU A 161 -18.64 -4.47 -4.31
N ILE A 162 -18.59 -5.11 -3.15
CA ILE A 162 -17.73 -4.68 -2.04
C ILE A 162 -16.27 -4.75 -2.45
N ALA A 163 -15.82 -5.85 -3.04
CA ALA A 163 -14.43 -5.97 -3.50
C ALA A 163 -14.09 -4.97 -4.61
N GLY A 164 -14.99 -4.80 -5.58
CA GLY A 164 -14.79 -3.97 -6.76
C GLY A 164 -14.89 -2.46 -6.53
N PHE A 165 -15.61 -2.01 -5.49
CA PHE A 165 -15.86 -0.58 -5.24
C PHE A 165 -15.64 -0.16 -3.79
N GLY A 166 -15.86 -1.03 -2.81
CA GLY A 166 -15.92 -0.69 -1.39
C GLY A 166 -14.59 -0.78 -0.64
N THR A 167 -13.44 -0.86 -1.32
CA THR A 167 -12.14 -0.98 -0.66
C THR A 167 -11.13 0.04 -1.18
N MET A 168 -10.24 0.50 -0.31
CA MET A 168 -9.15 1.42 -0.67
C MET A 168 -8.03 0.77 -1.49
N LEU A 169 -8.18 -0.47 -1.98
CA LEU A 169 -7.23 -1.09 -2.90
C LEU A 169 -7.38 -0.58 -4.33
N ASN A 170 -8.59 -0.23 -4.75
CA ASN A 170 -8.88 0.15 -6.14
C ASN A 170 -8.14 1.42 -6.61
N PRO A 171 -7.99 2.48 -5.78
CA PRO A 171 -7.12 3.61 -6.10
C PRO A 171 -5.70 3.21 -6.50
N TYR A 172 -5.16 2.13 -5.95
CA TYR A 172 -3.79 1.70 -6.25
C TYR A 172 -3.65 1.02 -7.61
N LEU A 173 -4.74 0.66 -8.28
CA LEU A 173 -4.70 0.09 -9.62
C LEU A 173 -4.06 1.04 -10.65
N THR A 174 -4.11 2.36 -10.40
CA THR A 174 -3.65 3.41 -11.32
C THR A 174 -2.17 3.78 -11.18
N THR A 175 -1.42 3.11 -10.32
CA THR A 175 -0.01 3.41 -10.01
C THR A 175 0.83 2.14 -9.83
N LEU A 176 2.15 2.20 -10.05
CA LEU A 176 3.03 1.05 -9.85
C LEU A 176 3.31 0.87 -8.36
N ASN A 177 2.66 -0.13 -7.78
CA ASN A 177 2.68 -0.41 -6.34
C ASN A 177 2.78 -1.93 -6.08
N ASN A 178 3.20 -2.30 -4.87
CA ASN A 178 3.28 -3.70 -4.45
C ASN A 178 2.00 -4.24 -3.78
N HIS A 179 1.11 -3.35 -3.33
CA HIS A 179 -0.12 -3.72 -2.61
C HIS A 179 -1.12 -4.46 -3.49
N THR A 180 -1.31 -4.02 -4.73
CA THR A 180 -2.20 -4.68 -5.69
C THR A 180 -1.72 -6.10 -6.03
N PRO A 181 -0.48 -6.33 -6.50
CA PRO A 181 0.02 -7.69 -6.72
C PRO A 181 0.02 -8.56 -5.46
N GLY A 182 0.32 -7.98 -4.30
CA GLY A 182 0.28 -8.68 -3.00
C GLY A 182 -1.13 -9.18 -2.65
N ALA A 183 -2.14 -8.31 -2.75
CA ALA A 183 -3.54 -8.64 -2.50
C ALA A 183 -4.09 -9.65 -3.52
N VAL A 184 -3.76 -9.49 -4.80
CA VAL A 184 -4.16 -10.42 -5.87
C VAL A 184 -3.59 -11.82 -5.60
N SER A 185 -2.30 -11.91 -5.26
CA SER A 185 -1.64 -13.16 -4.92
C SER A 185 -2.30 -13.83 -3.71
N LEU A 186 -2.64 -13.04 -2.68
CA LEU A 186 -3.33 -13.55 -1.49
C LEU A 186 -4.73 -14.10 -1.84
N MET A 187 -5.49 -13.43 -2.72
CA MET A 187 -6.81 -13.90 -3.15
C MET A 187 -6.74 -15.27 -3.84
N PHE A 188 -5.76 -15.47 -4.73
CA PHE A 188 -5.52 -16.77 -5.35
C PHE A 188 -5.10 -17.83 -4.33
N CYS A 189 -4.25 -17.47 -3.37
CA CYS A 189 -3.84 -18.36 -2.28
C CYS A 189 -5.05 -18.83 -1.47
N LEU A 190 -5.91 -17.91 -1.01
CA LEU A 190 -7.11 -18.23 -0.25
C LEU A 190 -8.10 -19.09 -1.05
N THR A 191 -8.23 -18.83 -2.36
CA THR A 191 -9.03 -19.68 -3.26
C THR A 191 -8.50 -21.11 -3.30
N ALA A 192 -7.18 -21.28 -3.46
CA ALA A 192 -6.55 -22.60 -3.50
C ALA A 192 -6.62 -23.31 -2.14
N MET A 193 -6.44 -22.61 -1.02
CA MET A 193 -6.63 -23.16 0.33
C MET A 193 -8.07 -23.66 0.53
N ASN A 194 -9.06 -22.92 0.04
CA ASN A 194 -10.47 -23.34 0.04
C ASN A 194 -10.73 -24.58 -0.84
N ARG A 195 -10.12 -24.67 -2.01
CA ARG A 195 -10.24 -25.84 -2.89
C ARG A 195 -9.56 -27.08 -2.29
N LEU A 196 -8.37 -26.89 -1.71
CA LEU A 196 -7.63 -27.94 -1.00
C LEU A 196 -8.47 -28.51 0.14
N ARG A 197 -9.10 -27.66 0.95
CA ARG A 197 -9.88 -28.12 2.11
C ARG A 197 -11.23 -28.74 1.74
N LEU A 198 -11.93 -28.21 0.72
CA LEU A 198 -13.32 -28.59 0.40
C LEU A 198 -13.47 -29.62 -0.72
N CYS A 199 -12.67 -29.54 -1.79
CA CYS A 199 -12.83 -30.41 -2.96
C CYS A 199 -11.88 -31.61 -2.92
N ARG A 200 -10.63 -31.39 -2.52
CA ARG A 200 -9.55 -32.41 -2.52
C ARG A 200 -9.29 -33.12 -3.86
N GLU A 201 -9.86 -32.62 -4.97
CA GLU A 201 -9.74 -33.24 -6.30
C GLU A 201 -8.31 -33.15 -6.87
N SER A 202 -7.56 -32.09 -6.54
CA SER A 202 -6.21 -31.85 -7.09
C SER A 202 -5.24 -31.37 -6.01
N LEU A 203 -4.99 -32.24 -5.02
CA LEU A 203 -4.16 -31.93 -3.84
C LEU A 203 -2.81 -31.29 -4.19
N ARG A 204 -2.03 -31.91 -5.09
CA ARG A 204 -0.70 -31.40 -5.46
C ARG A 204 -0.76 -30.05 -6.16
N ARG A 205 -1.71 -29.87 -7.09
CA ARG A 205 -1.89 -28.60 -7.80
C ARG A 205 -2.25 -27.49 -6.83
N ASP A 206 -3.21 -27.73 -5.94
CA ASP A 206 -3.65 -26.71 -4.99
C ASP A 206 -2.54 -26.40 -3.98
N MET A 207 -1.78 -27.39 -3.50
CA MET A 207 -0.58 -27.14 -2.68
C MET A 207 0.48 -26.30 -3.40
N ALA A 208 0.75 -26.60 -4.68
CA ALA A 208 1.69 -25.83 -5.48
C ALA A 208 1.21 -24.38 -5.69
N VAL A 209 -0.07 -24.18 -5.99
CA VAL A 209 -0.66 -22.84 -6.12
C VAL A 209 -0.56 -22.08 -4.80
N ILE A 210 -0.86 -22.72 -3.66
CA ILE A 210 -0.71 -22.10 -2.33
C ILE A 210 0.75 -21.72 -2.09
N GLY A 211 1.70 -22.62 -2.34
CA GLY A 211 3.13 -22.35 -2.15
C GLY A 211 3.61 -21.16 -2.98
N PHE A 212 3.32 -21.18 -4.29
CA PHE A 212 3.69 -20.10 -5.20
C PHE A 212 3.05 -18.76 -4.81
N THR A 213 1.73 -18.74 -4.61
CA THR A 213 1.01 -17.48 -4.37
C THR A 213 1.23 -16.91 -2.97
N ALA A 214 1.38 -17.75 -1.94
CA ALA A 214 1.75 -17.29 -0.60
C ALA A 214 3.16 -16.68 -0.59
N ALA A 215 4.12 -17.34 -1.23
CA ALA A 215 5.47 -16.81 -1.35
C ALA A 215 5.52 -15.53 -2.19
N LEU A 216 4.72 -15.43 -3.26
CA LEU A 216 4.61 -14.20 -4.04
C LEU A 216 4.00 -13.05 -3.22
N THR A 217 2.99 -13.33 -2.39
CA THR A 217 2.49 -12.34 -1.41
C THR A 217 3.60 -11.87 -0.47
N VAL A 218 4.44 -12.77 0.07
CA VAL A 218 5.60 -12.39 0.91
C VAL A 218 6.60 -11.51 0.17
N CYS A 219 6.90 -11.84 -1.09
CA CYS A 219 7.88 -11.11 -1.88
C CYS A 219 7.41 -9.69 -2.24
N PHE A 220 6.10 -9.50 -2.42
CA PHE A 220 5.51 -8.18 -2.62
C PHE A 220 5.22 -7.44 -1.30
N GLU A 221 4.97 -8.17 -0.22
CA GLU A 221 4.62 -7.62 1.09
C GLU A 221 5.44 -8.30 2.17
N LEU A 222 6.58 -7.70 2.54
CA LEU A 222 7.47 -8.26 3.57
C LEU A 222 6.75 -8.60 4.91
N PRO A 223 5.78 -7.80 5.41
CA PRO A 223 5.02 -8.17 6.61
C PRO A 223 4.19 -9.45 6.47
N ALA A 224 3.95 -9.93 5.24
CA ALA A 224 3.23 -11.16 4.97
C ALA A 224 4.07 -12.43 5.25
N ALA A 225 5.32 -12.32 5.69
CA ALA A 225 6.15 -13.47 6.06
C ALA A 225 5.43 -14.43 7.05
N LEU A 226 4.71 -13.87 8.03
CA LEU A 226 3.89 -14.67 8.95
C LEU A 226 2.74 -15.41 8.21
N PHE A 227 2.11 -14.79 7.22
CA PHE A 227 1.12 -15.47 6.37
C PHE A 227 1.75 -16.63 5.61
N GLY A 228 2.97 -16.47 5.08
CA GLY A 228 3.73 -17.57 4.45
C GLY A 228 3.84 -18.78 5.37
N ILE A 229 4.27 -18.58 6.61
CA ILE A 229 4.35 -19.64 7.64
C ILE A 229 2.98 -20.26 7.91
N LEU A 230 1.96 -19.43 8.14
CA LEU A 230 0.59 -19.90 8.42
C LEU A 230 -0.01 -20.68 7.24
N SER A 231 0.31 -20.32 5.99
CA SER A 231 -0.13 -21.04 4.80
C SER A 231 0.49 -22.43 4.70
N PHE A 232 1.78 -22.56 5.06
CA PHE A 232 2.46 -23.85 5.10
C PHE A 232 1.88 -24.74 6.21
N LEU A 233 1.71 -24.20 7.42
CA LEU A 233 1.06 -24.90 8.52
C LEU A 233 -0.36 -25.34 8.15
N PHE A 234 -1.12 -24.49 7.45
CA PHE A 234 -2.43 -24.85 6.94
C PHE A 234 -2.37 -26.06 6.01
N VAL A 235 -1.42 -26.11 5.06
CA VAL A 235 -1.26 -27.26 4.17
C VAL A 235 -0.94 -28.54 4.95
N LEU A 236 -0.06 -28.47 5.95
CA LEU A 236 0.31 -29.63 6.77
C LEU A 236 -0.85 -30.19 7.59
N LEU A 237 -1.70 -29.30 8.13
CA LEU A 237 -2.78 -29.66 9.05
C LEU A 237 -4.10 -30.01 8.35
N THR A 238 -4.34 -29.48 7.14
CA THR A 238 -5.66 -29.60 6.47
C THR A 238 -6.00 -31.03 6.05
N ILE A 239 -5.00 -31.89 5.79
CA ILE A 239 -5.25 -33.26 5.34
C ILE A 239 -5.27 -34.25 6.53
N SER A 240 -4.60 -33.94 7.65
CA SER A 240 -4.43 -34.82 8.82
C SER A 240 -5.66 -35.08 9.70
N GLY A 241 -6.88 -34.82 9.24
CA GLY A 241 -8.06 -34.77 10.14
C GLY A 241 -9.28 -35.58 9.72
N SER A 242 -9.28 -36.24 8.56
CA SER A 242 -10.49 -36.89 8.05
C SER A 242 -10.37 -38.41 8.04
N SER A 243 -11.26 -39.06 8.80
CA SER A 243 -11.61 -40.49 8.78
C SER A 243 -11.81 -41.11 7.39
N LEU A 244 -11.88 -40.29 6.33
CA LEU A 244 -12.03 -40.68 4.92
C LEU A 244 -10.77 -41.29 4.29
N ASN A 245 -9.57 -41.10 4.88
CA ASN A 245 -8.34 -41.71 4.37
C ASN A 245 -8.31 -43.24 4.55
N ARG A 246 -9.12 -43.80 5.47
CA ARG A 246 -9.14 -45.26 5.71
C ARG A 246 -9.65 -46.08 4.51
N ALA A 247 -10.50 -45.52 3.65
CA ALA A 247 -11.07 -46.29 2.53
C ALA A 247 -10.31 -46.08 1.20
N ALA A 248 -9.77 -44.88 0.95
CA ALA A 248 -9.10 -44.55 -0.30
C ALA A 248 -7.59 -44.92 -0.31
N VAL A 249 -6.95 -44.94 0.86
CA VAL A 249 -5.54 -45.37 0.99
C VAL A 249 -5.44 -46.88 1.07
N ALA A 250 -6.39 -47.56 1.75
CA ALA A 250 -6.45 -49.02 1.81
C ALA A 250 -6.57 -49.69 0.42
N GLN A 251 -7.12 -48.98 -0.57
CA GLN A 251 -7.26 -49.50 -1.94
C GLN A 251 -6.05 -49.21 -2.85
N ARG A 252 -5.07 -48.40 -2.41
CA ARG A 252 -3.88 -48.05 -3.20
C ARG A 252 -2.58 -48.66 -2.67
N ASP A 253 -2.53 -49.06 -1.41
CA ASP A 253 -1.31 -49.61 -0.79
C ASP A 253 -1.08 -51.11 -1.03
N GLU A 254 -2.02 -51.86 -1.63
CA GLU A 254 -1.79 -53.28 -1.96
C GLU A 254 -0.81 -53.52 -3.12
N THR A 255 -0.23 -52.48 -3.73
CA THR A 255 0.63 -52.66 -4.93
C THR A 255 2.00 -52.00 -4.88
N ARG A 256 2.43 -51.38 -3.77
CA ARG A 256 3.78 -50.77 -3.69
C ARG A 256 4.43 -50.87 -2.30
N ASP A 257 4.64 -52.09 -1.83
CA ASP A 257 5.66 -52.36 -0.82
C ASP A 257 6.97 -52.79 -1.51
N ALA A 258 7.78 -51.80 -1.86
CA ALA A 258 9.24 -51.96 -1.95
C ALA A 258 9.84 -50.94 -0.98
N ALA A 259 10.02 -51.39 0.26
CA ALA A 259 10.64 -50.61 1.32
C ALA A 259 12.12 -50.32 0.98
N VAL A 260 12.50 -49.05 1.05
CA VAL A 260 13.90 -48.62 1.05
C VAL A 260 14.53 -48.96 2.42
N PRO A 261 15.72 -49.59 2.48
CA PRO A 261 16.36 -49.96 3.75
C PRO A 261 16.72 -48.76 4.63
N ILE A 262 16.70 -48.98 5.95
CA ILE A 262 16.57 -47.98 7.02
C ILE A 262 17.91 -47.36 7.51
N SER A 263 19.01 -47.46 6.77
CA SER A 263 20.34 -47.06 7.28
C SER A 263 20.74 -45.59 7.09
N GLU A 264 19.97 -44.72 6.41
CA GLU A 264 20.50 -43.41 5.94
C GLU A 264 19.68 -42.14 6.31
N PHE A 265 19.00 -42.08 7.47
CA PHE A 265 18.34 -40.84 7.88
C PHE A 265 18.94 -40.20 9.15
N PRO A 266 19.21 -38.87 9.16
CA PRO A 266 19.72 -38.14 10.32
C PRO A 266 18.82 -38.30 11.55
N THR A 267 19.40 -38.18 12.74
CA THR A 267 18.76 -38.34 14.06
C THR A 267 17.45 -37.56 14.23
N ALA A 268 17.34 -36.38 13.62
CA ALA A 268 16.13 -35.56 13.62
C ALA A 268 14.94 -36.21 12.88
N GLY A 269 15.19 -36.93 11.79
CA GLY A 269 14.15 -37.63 11.02
C GLY A 269 13.55 -38.81 11.78
N ARG A 270 14.36 -39.51 12.59
CA ARG A 270 13.90 -40.56 13.52
C ARG A 270 13.05 -39.98 14.64
N MET A 271 13.48 -38.88 15.24
CA MET A 271 12.75 -38.22 16.33
C MET A 271 11.38 -37.71 15.86
N PHE A 272 11.29 -37.08 14.69
CA PHE A 272 10.02 -36.59 14.13
C PHE A 272 9.06 -37.74 13.79
N ARG A 273 9.56 -38.86 13.25
CA ARG A 273 8.74 -40.04 12.97
C ARG A 273 8.18 -40.63 14.26
N ASN A 274 8.99 -40.76 15.31
CA ASN A 274 8.55 -41.25 16.61
C ASN A 274 7.43 -40.37 17.20
N VAL A 275 7.55 -39.04 17.10
CA VAL A 275 6.49 -38.10 17.53
C VAL A 275 5.22 -38.27 16.69
N CYS A 276 5.34 -38.45 15.38
CA CYS A 276 4.18 -38.71 14.52
C CYS A 276 3.50 -40.04 14.87
N ASP A 277 4.27 -41.10 15.12
CA ASP A 277 3.73 -42.42 15.47
C ASP A 277 3.02 -42.42 16.84
N MET A 278 3.37 -41.48 17.73
CA MET A 278 2.72 -41.28 19.04
C MET A 278 1.36 -40.56 18.96
N ILE A 279 1.03 -39.92 17.85
CA ILE A 279 -0.17 -39.09 17.73
C ILE A 279 -1.17 -39.73 16.75
N PRO A 280 -2.48 -39.82 17.06
CA PRO A 280 -3.47 -40.54 16.24
C PRO A 280 -3.54 -40.15 14.76
N TRP A 281 -3.04 -38.98 14.39
CA TRP A 281 -3.05 -38.42 13.03
C TRP A 281 -1.64 -38.27 12.41
N GLY A 282 -0.59 -38.80 13.03
CA GLY A 282 0.78 -38.55 12.56
C GLY A 282 1.17 -39.25 11.26
N LYS A 283 0.54 -40.38 10.89
CA LYS A 283 0.73 -40.97 9.55
C LYS A 283 0.21 -40.05 8.44
N ASP A 284 -0.95 -39.43 8.64
CA ASP A 284 -1.48 -38.43 7.71
C ASP A 284 -0.59 -37.18 7.67
N LEU A 285 -0.05 -36.75 8.82
CA LEU A 285 0.90 -35.64 8.88
C LEU A 285 2.17 -35.94 8.07
N LEU A 286 2.75 -37.14 8.20
CA LEU A 286 3.92 -37.56 7.43
C LEU A 286 3.64 -37.57 5.92
N GLN A 287 2.45 -38.04 5.51
CA GLN A 287 2.02 -37.98 4.11
C GLN A 287 1.93 -36.53 3.62
N ASN A 288 1.40 -35.62 4.44
CA ASN A 288 1.26 -34.20 4.09
C ASN A 288 2.59 -33.51 3.98
N VAL A 289 3.52 -33.80 4.89
CA VAL A 289 4.90 -33.31 4.82
C VAL A 289 5.54 -33.73 3.49
N ARG A 290 5.39 -35.00 3.09
CA ARG A 290 5.90 -35.48 1.79
C ARG A 290 5.24 -34.74 0.61
N LEU A 291 3.92 -34.59 0.62
CA LEU A 291 3.18 -33.90 -0.45
C LEU A 291 3.53 -32.40 -0.53
N ALA A 292 3.66 -31.74 0.62
CA ALA A 292 4.08 -30.36 0.73
C ALA A 292 5.52 -30.20 0.22
N ALA A 293 6.44 -31.10 0.59
CA ALA A 293 7.83 -31.08 0.14
C ALA A 293 7.97 -31.23 -1.39
N VAL A 294 7.09 -31.97 -2.06
CA VAL A 294 7.16 -32.14 -3.54
C VAL A 294 6.26 -31.18 -4.33
N SER A 295 5.32 -30.49 -3.69
CA SER A 295 4.36 -29.63 -4.39
C SER A 295 4.40 -28.18 -3.90
N TYR A 296 4.24 -27.95 -2.60
CA TYR A 296 4.24 -26.61 -2.00
C TYR A 296 5.63 -25.99 -2.05
N VAL A 297 6.64 -26.70 -1.54
CA VAL A 297 8.00 -26.15 -1.37
C VAL A 297 8.64 -25.77 -2.70
N PRO A 298 8.65 -26.62 -3.75
CA PRO A 298 9.25 -26.25 -5.03
C PRO A 298 8.54 -25.05 -5.67
N ALA A 299 7.21 -24.97 -5.53
CA ALA A 299 6.44 -23.86 -6.07
C ALA A 299 6.68 -22.54 -5.29
N ALA A 300 6.83 -22.60 -3.97
CA ALA A 300 7.18 -21.46 -3.12
C ALA A 300 8.60 -20.96 -3.38
N LEU A 301 9.53 -21.86 -3.70
CA LEU A 301 10.92 -21.51 -4.01
C LEU A 301 11.06 -20.66 -5.26
N ILE A 302 10.13 -20.72 -6.22
CA ILE A 302 10.21 -19.93 -7.47
C ILE A 302 10.22 -18.41 -7.17
N PRO A 303 9.17 -17.82 -6.56
CA PRO A 303 9.18 -16.39 -6.25
C PRO A 303 10.21 -16.02 -5.16
N LEU A 304 10.49 -16.91 -4.19
CA LEU A 304 11.51 -16.65 -3.17
C LEU A 304 12.91 -16.57 -3.78
N ALA A 305 13.27 -17.50 -4.67
CA ALA A 305 14.55 -17.48 -5.37
C ALA A 305 14.65 -16.22 -6.23
N ALA A 306 13.60 -15.88 -6.99
CA ALA A 306 13.59 -14.65 -7.77
C ALA A 306 13.77 -13.40 -6.88
N PHE A 307 13.09 -13.33 -5.73
CA PHE A 307 13.27 -12.26 -4.76
C PHE A 307 14.71 -12.17 -4.24
N PHE A 308 15.30 -13.27 -3.79
CA PHE A 308 16.66 -13.24 -3.26
C PHE A 308 17.71 -12.98 -4.33
N VAL A 309 17.59 -13.58 -5.51
CA VAL A 309 18.51 -13.35 -6.64
C VAL A 309 18.50 -11.88 -7.04
N THR A 310 17.31 -11.29 -7.25
CA THR A 310 17.21 -9.87 -7.62
C THR A 310 17.72 -8.93 -6.52
N ASN A 311 17.56 -9.27 -5.24
CA ASN A 311 18.16 -8.49 -4.15
C ASN A 311 19.68 -8.62 -4.09
N ILE A 312 20.23 -9.84 -4.26
CA ILE A 312 21.67 -10.07 -4.26
C ILE A 312 22.31 -9.29 -5.40
N ASP A 313 21.71 -9.33 -6.58
CA ASP A 313 22.18 -8.62 -7.77
C ASP A 313 22.11 -7.09 -7.60
N CYS A 314 21.01 -6.58 -7.04
CA CYS A 314 20.82 -5.13 -6.87
C CYS A 314 21.60 -4.52 -5.69
N THR A 315 21.74 -5.27 -4.58
CA THR A 315 22.20 -4.71 -3.30
C THR A 315 23.53 -5.29 -2.81
N GLY A 316 24.06 -6.31 -3.49
CA GLY A 316 25.18 -7.12 -3.02
C GLY A 316 24.84 -8.11 -1.91
N GLY A 317 23.55 -8.26 -1.52
CA GLY A 317 23.14 -9.17 -0.45
C GLY A 317 21.66 -9.53 -0.43
N VAL A 318 21.24 -10.35 0.53
CA VAL A 318 19.85 -10.84 0.63
C VAL A 318 18.85 -9.79 1.15
N LYS A 319 19.36 -8.71 1.74
CA LYS A 319 18.55 -7.69 2.42
C LYS A 319 18.20 -6.57 1.43
N PRO A 320 16.92 -6.28 1.15
CA PRO A 320 16.54 -5.18 0.25
C PRO A 320 16.95 -3.82 0.82
N PHE A 321 17.23 -2.84 -0.04
CA PHE A 321 17.53 -1.46 0.37
C PHE A 321 16.48 -0.86 1.30
N TYR A 322 15.20 -1.18 1.08
CA TYR A 322 14.09 -0.81 1.95
C TYR A 322 14.35 -1.06 3.46
N ALA A 323 15.02 -2.17 3.79
CA ALA A 323 15.29 -2.58 5.17
C ALA A 323 16.51 -1.87 5.79
N TYR A 324 17.19 -0.98 5.06
CA TYR A 324 18.30 -0.15 5.55
C TYR A 324 17.84 1.25 6.00
N TYR A 325 16.53 1.47 6.13
CA TYR A 325 16.00 2.74 6.62
C TYR A 325 16.67 3.16 7.94
N GLY A 326 17.12 4.41 7.99
CA GLY A 326 17.83 4.99 9.14
C GLY A 326 19.35 4.83 9.14
N THR A 327 19.93 4.11 8.15
CA THR A 327 21.40 3.96 7.99
C THR A 327 21.99 5.04 7.07
N GLU A 328 23.31 5.02 6.87
CA GLU A 328 24.06 5.89 5.95
C GLU A 328 23.55 5.82 4.50
N LYS A 329 22.92 4.70 4.11
CA LYS A 329 22.31 4.56 2.77
C LYS A 329 21.14 5.54 2.56
N TYR A 330 20.43 5.90 3.63
CA TYR A 330 19.32 6.86 3.59
C TYR A 330 19.73 8.25 4.07
N ARG A 331 20.75 8.35 4.93
CA ARG A 331 21.20 9.59 5.56
C ARG A 331 22.54 10.00 4.96
N TYR A 332 22.49 10.78 3.88
CA TYR A 332 23.68 11.20 3.14
C TYR A 332 23.53 12.65 2.65
N VAL A 333 24.66 13.28 2.34
CA VAL A 333 24.72 14.58 1.64
C VAL A 333 25.30 14.36 0.26
N HIS A 334 24.66 14.90 -0.76
CA HIS A 334 25.10 14.85 -2.15
C HIS A 334 25.08 16.26 -2.73
N GLU A 335 26.22 16.72 -3.25
CA GLU A 335 26.37 18.09 -3.79
C GLU A 335 25.96 19.19 -2.79
N GLY A 336 26.24 18.98 -1.50
CA GLY A 336 25.84 19.91 -0.44
C GLY A 336 24.37 19.81 -0.02
N ILE A 337 23.56 19.00 -0.72
CA ILE A 337 22.14 18.81 -0.44
C ILE A 337 21.94 17.55 0.42
N PRO A 338 21.38 17.67 1.64
CA PRO A 338 21.05 16.51 2.46
C PRO A 338 19.90 15.70 1.84
N SER A 339 19.92 14.39 2.02
CA SER A 339 18.81 13.54 1.62
C SER A 339 17.54 13.89 2.41
N TYR A 340 16.38 13.72 1.78
CA TYR A 340 15.07 13.97 2.40
C TYR A 340 14.91 13.27 3.76
N TRP A 341 15.44 12.05 3.89
CA TRP A 341 15.33 11.23 5.11
C TRP A 341 16.27 11.66 6.25
N MET A 342 17.11 12.69 6.05
CA MET A 342 17.83 13.32 7.15
C MET A 342 16.93 14.23 7.98
N ASP A 343 15.99 14.91 7.32
CA ASP A 343 15.01 15.82 7.91
C ASP A 343 13.66 15.67 7.16
N PRO A 344 12.90 14.59 7.43
CA PRO A 344 11.64 14.32 6.73
C PRO A 344 10.60 15.38 7.06
N GLN A 345 9.73 15.67 6.09
CA GLN A 345 8.85 16.84 6.11
C GLN A 345 7.38 16.43 6.13
N GLY A 346 6.53 17.34 6.61
CA GLY A 346 5.10 17.18 6.68
C GLY A 346 4.65 15.90 7.40
N MET A 347 3.81 15.08 6.75
CA MET A 347 3.33 13.82 7.33
C MET A 347 4.48 12.83 7.59
N ASP A 348 5.53 12.85 6.78
CA ASP A 348 6.65 11.92 6.92
C ASP A 348 7.49 12.21 8.18
N ALA A 349 7.44 13.43 8.71
CA ALA A 349 8.08 13.81 9.97
C ALA A 349 7.44 13.15 11.20
N ASN A 350 6.14 12.86 11.11
CA ASN A 350 5.25 12.31 12.14
C ASN A 350 5.69 12.57 13.61
N GLN A 351 5.13 13.63 14.19
CA GLN A 351 5.40 14.04 15.57
C GLN A 351 4.30 13.61 16.56
N GLU A 352 3.39 12.72 16.14
CA GLU A 352 2.23 12.36 16.94
C GLU A 352 2.52 11.26 17.97
N SER A 353 1.70 11.25 19.03
CA SER A 353 1.69 10.13 19.98
C SER A 353 1.23 8.83 19.31
N THR A 354 1.70 7.68 19.80
CA THR A 354 1.25 6.37 19.29
C THR A 354 -0.27 6.19 19.39
N GLY A 355 -0.92 6.79 20.39
CA GLY A 355 -2.37 6.72 20.56
C GLY A 355 -3.13 7.49 19.48
N THR A 356 -2.71 8.73 19.19
CA THR A 356 -3.23 9.53 18.08
C THR A 356 -3.02 8.81 16.75
N TYR A 357 -1.84 8.21 16.58
CA TYR A 357 -1.51 7.43 15.40
C TYR A 357 -2.42 6.22 15.21
N LEU A 358 -2.62 5.42 16.26
CA LEU A 358 -3.55 4.30 16.22
C LEU A 358 -4.98 4.76 15.90
N PHE A 359 -5.43 5.87 16.48
CA PHE A 359 -6.75 6.43 16.18
C PHE A 359 -6.88 6.75 14.69
N HIS A 360 -5.91 7.45 14.11
CA HIS A 360 -5.93 7.79 12.68
C HIS A 360 -5.75 6.58 11.76
N CYS A 361 -5.13 5.49 12.22
CA CYS A 361 -5.09 4.21 11.51
C CYS A 361 -6.42 3.44 11.50
N VAL A 362 -7.29 3.64 12.49
CA VAL A 362 -8.55 2.86 12.62
C VAL A 362 -9.79 3.69 12.26
N LEU A 363 -9.92 4.89 12.83
CA LEU A 363 -11.13 5.72 12.75
C LEU A 363 -10.89 7.14 12.20
N GLY A 364 -9.64 7.59 12.11
CA GLY A 364 -9.33 8.92 11.61
C GLY A 364 -9.02 8.98 10.11
N HIS A 365 -8.10 9.86 9.71
CA HIS A 365 -7.90 10.20 8.30
C HIS A 365 -7.36 9.06 7.44
N HIS A 366 -6.52 8.15 7.96
CA HIS A 366 -6.07 6.93 7.26
C HIS A 366 -6.86 5.69 7.70
N GLY A 367 -8.02 5.89 8.34
CA GLY A 367 -8.69 4.87 9.11
C GLY A 367 -9.26 3.74 8.28
N LEU A 368 -8.92 2.49 8.65
CA LEU A 368 -9.47 1.29 8.03
C LEU A 368 -11.01 1.28 8.06
N LEU A 369 -11.62 1.72 9.16
CA LEU A 369 -13.08 1.68 9.34
C LEU A 369 -13.77 2.99 8.94
N SER A 370 -13.06 4.13 8.94
CA SER A 370 -13.63 5.41 8.52
C SER A 370 -13.65 5.56 6.99
N LEU A 371 -12.60 5.13 6.30
CA LEU A 371 -12.53 5.12 4.83
C LEU A 371 -13.22 3.89 4.21
N SER A 372 -13.34 2.80 4.96
CA SER A 372 -14.07 1.61 4.50
C SER A 372 -15.03 1.08 5.59
N PRO A 373 -16.12 1.81 5.92
CA PRO A 373 -17.10 1.36 6.91
C PRO A 373 -17.66 -0.05 6.67
N ILE A 374 -17.66 -0.53 5.42
CA ILE A 374 -18.04 -1.90 5.08
C ILE A 374 -17.21 -2.96 5.83
N LEU A 375 -15.96 -2.64 6.20
CA LEU A 375 -15.08 -3.51 6.98
C LEU A 375 -15.57 -3.73 8.42
N LEU A 376 -16.56 -2.97 8.92
CA LEU A 376 -17.26 -3.28 10.18
C LEU A 376 -17.94 -4.67 10.15
N LEU A 377 -18.29 -5.16 8.97
CA LEU A 377 -18.84 -6.51 8.80
C LEU A 377 -17.78 -7.61 8.98
N THR A 378 -16.50 -7.32 8.76
CA THR A 378 -15.40 -8.29 8.90
C THR A 378 -15.30 -8.89 10.31
N PRO A 379 -15.16 -8.10 11.40
CA PRO A 379 -15.10 -8.66 12.75
C PRO A 379 -16.40 -9.35 13.16
N ALA A 380 -17.57 -8.87 12.70
CA ALA A 380 -18.84 -9.54 12.93
C ALA A 380 -18.91 -10.92 12.24
N GLY A 381 -18.38 -11.02 11.02
CA GLY A 381 -18.27 -12.27 10.28
C GLY A 381 -17.26 -13.25 10.90
N TRP A 382 -16.11 -12.76 11.37
CA TRP A 382 -15.17 -13.55 12.17
C TRP A 382 -15.83 -14.09 13.42
N TRP A 383 -16.49 -13.24 14.20
CA TRP A 383 -17.21 -13.63 15.41
C TRP A 383 -18.29 -14.68 15.14
N MET A 384 -19.09 -14.49 14.09
CA MET A 384 -20.09 -15.48 13.67
C MET A 384 -19.47 -16.83 13.34
N SER A 385 -18.32 -16.82 12.67
CA SER A 385 -17.59 -18.04 12.31
C SER A 385 -17.05 -18.75 13.56
N LEU A 386 -16.48 -17.98 14.50
CA LEU A 386 -15.97 -18.50 15.77
C LEU A 386 -17.09 -19.03 16.70
N ARG A 387 -18.30 -18.48 16.62
CA ARG A 387 -19.44 -18.87 17.47
C ARG A 387 -20.26 -20.06 16.96
N ARG A 388 -20.09 -20.47 15.70
CA ARG A 388 -20.83 -21.62 15.18
C ARG A 388 -20.45 -22.87 15.99
N LYS A 389 -21.41 -23.38 16.79
CA LYS A 389 -21.24 -24.62 17.55
C LYS A 389 -20.86 -25.73 16.58
N ALA A 390 -19.84 -26.46 16.99
CA ALA A 390 -19.20 -27.51 16.25
C ALA A 390 -20.20 -28.70 16.08
N SER A 391 -20.97 -28.70 15.00
CA SER A 391 -21.92 -29.76 14.65
C SER A 391 -21.48 -30.46 13.35
N GLY A 392 -21.16 -31.76 13.39
CA GLY A 392 -20.65 -32.56 12.26
C GLY A 392 -19.34 -33.33 12.54
N ALA A 393 -19.40 -34.65 12.73
CA ALA A 393 -18.36 -35.51 13.33
C ALA A 393 -17.10 -35.79 12.48
N ASN A 394 -16.77 -34.97 11.47
CA ASN A 394 -15.62 -35.19 10.59
C ASN A 394 -14.68 -33.97 10.66
N GLY A 395 -13.37 -34.17 10.68
CA GLY A 395 -12.33 -33.14 10.92
C GLY A 395 -12.17 -32.05 9.84
N THR A 396 -13.25 -31.66 9.18
CA THR A 396 -13.37 -30.43 8.38
C THR A 396 -13.39 -29.17 9.25
N ARG A 397 -13.58 -29.31 10.57
CA ARG A 397 -13.81 -28.19 11.50
C ARG A 397 -12.58 -27.33 11.80
N ALA A 398 -11.37 -27.89 11.94
CA ALA A 398 -10.17 -27.09 12.26
C ALA A 398 -9.84 -26.03 11.18
N ALA A 399 -10.22 -26.30 9.92
CA ALA A 399 -9.96 -25.44 8.77
C ALA A 399 -11.03 -24.35 8.54
N GLU A 400 -12.20 -24.41 9.20
CA GLU A 400 -13.19 -23.31 9.18
C GLU A 400 -12.83 -22.21 10.17
N PHE A 401 -12.26 -22.58 11.32
CA PHE A 401 -11.72 -21.64 12.30
C PHE A 401 -10.43 -20.96 11.81
N SER A 402 -9.69 -21.55 10.87
CA SER A 402 -8.37 -21.05 10.48
C SER A 402 -8.41 -19.69 9.78
N PHE A 403 -9.34 -19.38 8.88
CA PHE A 403 -9.32 -18.07 8.18
C PHE A 403 -9.76 -16.89 9.03
N PRO A 404 -10.82 -16.98 9.85
CA PRO A 404 -11.13 -15.92 10.81
C PRO A 404 -9.97 -15.66 11.77
N VAL A 405 -9.28 -16.71 12.23
CA VAL A 405 -8.12 -16.60 13.12
C VAL A 405 -6.91 -16.03 12.38
N ILE A 406 -6.54 -16.55 11.21
CA ILE A 406 -5.43 -16.04 10.40
C ILE A 406 -5.68 -14.56 10.06
N GLY A 407 -6.89 -14.22 9.60
CA GLY A 407 -7.26 -12.85 9.27
C GLY A 407 -7.19 -11.90 10.46
N SER A 408 -7.74 -12.29 11.61
CA SER A 408 -7.72 -11.44 12.81
C SER A 408 -6.31 -11.29 13.39
N VAL A 409 -5.56 -12.39 13.50
CA VAL A 409 -4.18 -12.38 14.00
C VAL A 409 -3.28 -11.55 13.10
N LEU A 410 -3.32 -11.74 11.77
CA LEU A 410 -2.51 -10.95 10.85
C LEU A 410 -2.88 -9.47 10.89
N THR A 411 -4.17 -9.14 10.99
CA THR A 411 -4.61 -7.74 11.11
C THR A 411 -4.00 -7.08 12.34
N VAL A 412 -4.05 -7.75 13.50
CA VAL A 412 -3.50 -7.22 14.75
C VAL A 412 -1.98 -7.16 14.71
N VAL A 413 -1.31 -8.23 14.27
CA VAL A 413 0.16 -8.32 14.24
C VAL A 413 0.77 -7.30 13.27
N VAL A 414 0.21 -7.18 12.07
CA VAL A 414 0.71 -6.24 11.05
C VAL A 414 0.45 -4.80 11.49
N LEU A 415 -0.72 -4.50 12.06
CA LEU A 415 -0.99 -3.19 12.63
C LEU A 415 -0.03 -2.87 13.78
N ALA A 416 0.17 -3.79 14.72
CA ALA A 416 1.11 -3.62 15.83
C ALA A 416 2.56 -3.41 15.34
N PHE A 417 2.97 -4.12 14.29
CA PHE A 417 4.28 -3.90 13.65
C PHE A 417 4.43 -2.46 13.16
N TYR A 418 3.42 -1.90 12.47
CA TYR A 418 3.46 -0.51 12.00
C TYR A 418 3.31 0.54 13.10
N LEU A 419 2.80 0.15 14.27
CA LEU A 419 2.79 1.00 15.47
C LEU A 419 4.13 1.00 16.22
N SER A 420 5.02 0.05 15.94
CA SER A 420 6.31 -0.06 16.66
C SER A 420 7.30 1.05 16.34
N ARG A 421 7.19 1.70 15.17
CA ARG A 421 8.06 2.81 14.72
C ARG A 421 7.25 3.81 13.91
N THR A 422 6.32 4.51 14.55
CA THR A 422 5.40 5.45 13.91
C THR A 422 6.12 6.52 13.07
N GLN A 423 7.29 7.00 13.48
CA GLN A 423 8.11 7.97 12.74
C GLN A 423 8.64 7.41 11.41
N ASN A 424 9.03 6.14 11.37
CA ASN A 424 9.54 5.51 10.13
C ASN A 424 8.41 5.15 9.18
N TYR A 425 7.25 4.83 9.75
CA TYR A 425 6.13 4.32 8.99
C TYR A 425 5.24 5.47 8.53
N ASN A 426 4.91 6.48 9.34
CA ASN A 426 4.24 7.71 8.87
C ASN A 426 2.92 7.51 8.07
N TYR A 427 2.06 6.58 8.50
CA TYR A 427 0.77 6.20 7.88
C TYR A 427 0.82 5.61 6.47
N GLY A 428 2.00 5.53 5.87
CA GLY A 428 2.17 5.20 4.46
C GLY A 428 2.55 6.41 3.63
N GLY A 429 3.01 7.49 4.27
CA GLY A 429 3.27 8.78 3.67
C GLY A 429 1.97 9.45 3.23
N ASN A 430 2.06 10.36 2.25
CA ASN A 430 0.93 11.13 1.73
C ASN A 430 -0.06 10.32 0.86
N SER A 431 -0.37 9.10 1.28
CA SER A 431 -1.28 8.20 0.58
C SER A 431 -2.73 8.36 1.07
N ALA A 432 -3.68 7.94 0.26
CA ALA A 432 -5.10 8.14 0.56
C ALA A 432 -5.63 7.21 1.67
N ALA A 433 -4.88 6.18 2.07
CA ALA A 433 -5.27 5.17 3.05
C ALA A 433 -4.04 4.55 3.72
N LEU A 434 -4.23 3.85 4.83
CA LEU A 434 -3.18 3.07 5.49
C LEU A 434 -2.67 1.92 4.59
N ARG A 435 -1.77 2.24 3.66
CA ARG A 435 -1.50 1.43 2.47
C ARG A 435 -0.90 0.06 2.76
N TRP A 436 -0.11 -0.07 3.82
CA TRP A 436 0.51 -1.35 4.16
C TRP A 436 -0.45 -2.40 4.70
N MET A 437 -1.68 -2.02 5.01
CA MET A 437 -2.70 -2.97 5.41
C MET A 437 -3.51 -3.49 4.22
N LEU A 438 -3.39 -2.86 3.03
CA LEU A 438 -4.26 -3.14 1.89
C LEU A 438 -4.11 -4.57 1.36
N TRP A 439 -2.93 -5.17 1.47
CA TRP A 439 -2.73 -6.56 1.06
C TRP A 439 -3.55 -7.57 1.88
N LEU A 440 -4.06 -7.20 3.07
CA LEU A 440 -4.96 -8.03 3.88
C LEU A 440 -6.42 -7.98 3.42
N ILE A 441 -6.80 -7.12 2.48
CA ILE A 441 -8.18 -6.97 2.02
C ILE A 441 -8.85 -8.30 1.65
N PRO A 442 -8.20 -9.24 0.93
CA PRO A 442 -8.77 -10.56 0.69
C PRO A 442 -9.18 -11.29 1.98
N LEU A 443 -8.35 -11.28 3.03
CA LEU A 443 -8.69 -11.91 4.31
C LEU A 443 -9.91 -11.25 4.97
N TRP A 444 -10.03 -9.93 4.86
CA TRP A 444 -11.20 -9.19 5.36
C TRP A 444 -12.47 -9.51 4.57
N LEU A 445 -12.37 -9.57 3.23
CA LEU A 445 -13.47 -9.97 2.35
C LEU A 445 -13.97 -11.38 2.68
N TYR A 446 -13.07 -12.35 2.84
CA TYR A 446 -13.46 -13.69 3.29
C TYR A 446 -14.07 -13.69 4.70
N GLY A 447 -13.53 -12.85 5.58
CA GLY A 447 -14.02 -12.70 6.96
C GLY A 447 -15.48 -12.25 7.04
N MET A 448 -15.92 -11.35 6.17
CA MET A 448 -17.28 -10.80 6.20
C MET A 448 -18.34 -11.67 5.49
N VAL A 449 -17.96 -12.66 4.67
CA VAL A 449 -18.91 -13.50 3.91
C VAL A 449 -20.08 -14.03 4.76
N PRO A 450 -19.86 -14.61 5.97
CA PRO A 450 -20.94 -15.22 6.73
C PRO A 450 -22.00 -14.23 7.22
N ILE A 451 -21.60 -13.00 7.59
CA ILE A 451 -22.54 -11.97 8.04
C ILE A 451 -23.27 -11.35 6.85
N VAL A 452 -22.57 -11.11 5.73
CA VAL A 452 -23.19 -10.59 4.50
C VAL A 452 -24.27 -11.57 4.01
N ASP A 453 -23.94 -12.86 3.89
CA ASP A 453 -24.92 -13.87 3.47
C ASP A 453 -26.14 -13.94 4.40
N ARG A 454 -25.92 -13.77 5.72
CA ARG A 454 -27.02 -13.74 6.69
C ARG A 454 -27.89 -12.50 6.54
N LEU A 455 -27.29 -11.32 6.36
CA LEU A 455 -28.03 -10.05 6.27
C LEU A 455 -28.90 -10.02 5.01
N LEU A 456 -28.35 -10.42 3.86
CA LEU A 456 -29.03 -10.29 2.57
C LEU A 456 -30.21 -11.25 2.38
N ARG A 457 -30.45 -12.19 3.31
CA ARG A 457 -31.69 -12.97 3.38
C ARG A 457 -32.92 -12.13 3.73
N ARG A 458 -32.73 -10.92 4.26
CA ARG A 458 -33.80 -9.99 4.62
C ARG A 458 -33.67 -8.70 3.83
N LYS A 459 -34.79 -8.12 3.37
CA LYS A 459 -34.80 -6.83 2.66
C LYS A 459 -34.09 -5.71 3.43
N ARG A 460 -34.27 -5.64 4.76
CA ARG A 460 -33.58 -4.66 5.62
C ARG A 460 -32.06 -4.85 5.68
N GLY A 461 -31.56 -6.07 5.46
CA GLY A 461 -30.12 -6.34 5.45
C GLY A 461 -29.42 -5.73 4.23
N TRP A 462 -30.11 -5.63 3.10
CA TRP A 462 -29.61 -4.87 1.94
C TRP A 462 -29.37 -3.41 2.29
N ILE A 463 -30.32 -2.77 2.97
CA ILE A 463 -30.18 -1.38 3.43
C ILE A 463 -28.96 -1.23 4.33
N ALA A 464 -28.76 -2.14 5.29
CA ALA A 464 -27.60 -2.10 6.18
C ALA A 464 -26.27 -2.27 5.43
N VAL A 465 -26.18 -3.21 4.48
CA VAL A 465 -24.97 -3.42 3.67
C VAL A 465 -24.69 -2.19 2.79
N PHE A 466 -25.69 -1.64 2.11
CA PHE A 466 -25.50 -0.46 1.26
C PHE A 466 -25.19 0.81 2.05
N ALA A 467 -25.75 0.97 3.26
CA ALA A 467 -25.43 2.09 4.13
C ALA A 467 -23.93 2.13 4.51
N LEU A 468 -23.26 0.97 4.57
CA LEU A 468 -21.82 0.88 4.79
C LEU A 468 -21.01 0.90 3.48
N LEU A 469 -21.54 0.29 2.41
CA LEU A 469 -20.85 0.19 1.12
C LEU A 469 -20.77 1.55 0.42
N ILE A 470 -21.83 2.36 0.41
CA ILE A 470 -21.86 3.66 -0.28
C ILE A 470 -20.73 4.60 0.21
N PRO A 471 -20.56 4.87 1.52
CA PRO A 471 -19.44 5.72 1.98
C PRO A 471 -18.07 5.08 1.76
N SER A 472 -17.97 3.74 1.78
CA SER A 472 -16.73 3.03 1.43
C SER A 472 -16.38 3.24 -0.05
N ALA A 473 -17.38 3.13 -0.93
CA ALA A 473 -17.24 3.35 -2.37
C ALA A 473 -16.93 4.81 -2.69
N TRP A 474 -17.52 5.76 -1.96
CA TRP A 474 -17.17 7.17 -2.05
C TRP A 474 -15.69 7.40 -1.74
N SER A 475 -15.17 6.85 -0.63
CA SER A 475 -13.76 7.02 -0.25
C SER A 475 -12.80 6.45 -1.30
N SER A 476 -13.12 5.27 -1.84
CA SER A 476 -12.37 4.66 -2.95
C SER A 476 -12.44 5.53 -4.21
N PHE A 477 -13.64 5.96 -4.61
CA PHE A 477 -13.84 6.76 -5.82
C PHE A 477 -13.15 8.13 -5.74
N TYR A 478 -13.23 8.79 -4.58
CA TYR A 478 -12.59 10.07 -4.32
C TYR A 478 -11.08 10.05 -4.59
N SER A 479 -10.45 8.90 -4.37
CA SER A 479 -9.00 8.72 -4.52
C SER A 479 -8.61 7.98 -5.80
N LEU A 480 -9.56 7.75 -6.72
CA LEU A 480 -9.33 6.86 -7.87
C LEU A 480 -8.29 7.41 -8.85
N GLN A 481 -8.30 8.73 -9.09
CA GLN A 481 -7.37 9.36 -10.04
C GLN A 481 -5.92 9.24 -9.58
N THR A 482 -5.68 9.34 -8.27
CA THR A 482 -4.39 9.10 -7.64
C THR A 482 -4.58 8.67 -6.19
N PRO A 483 -3.96 7.56 -5.75
CA PRO A 483 -3.94 7.17 -4.34
C PRO A 483 -2.90 7.97 -3.55
N TRP A 484 -2.10 8.83 -4.18
CA TRP A 484 -1.01 9.58 -3.55
C TRP A 484 -1.43 11.01 -3.22
N ARG A 485 -2.55 11.12 -2.51
CA ARG A 485 -3.15 12.39 -2.10
C ARG A 485 -3.80 12.27 -0.73
N PRO A 486 -4.03 13.40 -0.04
CA PRO A 486 -4.99 13.46 1.04
C PRO A 486 -6.39 12.99 0.60
N ASN A 487 -7.01 12.11 1.40
CA ASN A 487 -8.41 11.74 1.21
C ASN A 487 -9.36 12.79 1.81
N TRP A 488 -10.65 12.63 1.54
CA TRP A 488 -11.69 13.59 1.96
C TRP A 488 -11.80 13.76 3.49
N ILE A 489 -11.54 12.73 4.30
CA ILE A 489 -11.55 12.84 5.77
C ILE A 489 -10.36 13.66 6.23
N PHE A 490 -9.17 13.38 5.68
CA PHE A 490 -7.97 14.16 5.95
C PHE A 490 -8.23 15.65 5.69
N GLN A 491 -8.75 15.99 4.50
CA GLN A 491 -9.01 17.37 4.13
C GLN A 491 -10.00 18.04 5.08
N GLN A 492 -11.08 17.36 5.45
CA GLN A 492 -12.04 17.91 6.41
C GLN A 492 -11.45 18.15 7.80
N LEU A 493 -10.61 17.24 8.30
CA LEU A 493 -9.93 17.43 9.58
C LEU A 493 -8.92 18.58 9.52
N GLU A 494 -8.22 18.72 8.41
CA GLU A 494 -7.29 19.84 8.19
C GLU A 494 -8.03 21.18 8.07
N ASP A 495 -9.10 21.25 7.28
CA ASP A 495 -9.91 22.46 7.10
C ASP A 495 -10.58 22.89 8.41
N ALA A 496 -10.92 21.92 9.27
CA ALA A 496 -11.42 22.17 10.62
C ALA A 496 -10.32 22.55 11.64
N GLY A 497 -9.04 22.54 11.25
CA GLY A 497 -7.91 22.82 12.13
C GLY A 497 -7.66 21.75 13.19
N VAL A 498 -8.23 20.54 13.03
CA VAL A 498 -8.06 19.42 13.97
C VAL A 498 -6.68 18.77 13.81
N ILE A 499 -6.17 18.75 12.58
CA ILE A 499 -4.83 18.25 12.25
C ILE A 499 -4.05 19.33 11.51
N ASP A 500 -2.74 19.37 11.75
CA ASP A 500 -1.80 20.16 10.96
C ASP A 500 -0.49 19.38 10.80
N TYR A 501 -0.32 18.80 9.62
CA TYR A 501 0.89 18.08 9.22
C TYR A 501 1.75 18.91 8.29
N ARG A 502 1.60 20.25 8.24
CA ARG A 502 2.50 21.08 7.45
C ARG A 502 3.85 21.16 8.18
N THR A 503 4.92 21.15 7.40
CA THR A 503 6.22 21.54 7.92
C THR A 503 6.13 22.98 8.39
N ARG A 504 6.46 23.20 9.66
CA ARG A 504 6.65 24.56 10.17
C ARG A 504 7.91 25.13 9.53
N ILE A 505 7.72 26.09 8.64
CA ILE A 505 8.84 26.86 8.10
C ILE A 505 9.30 27.80 9.23
N PRO A 506 10.54 27.68 9.71
CA PRO A 506 11.05 28.61 10.70
C PRO A 506 11.02 30.04 10.12
N PRO A 507 10.85 31.08 10.95
CA PRO A 507 10.95 32.46 10.49
C PRO A 507 12.27 32.67 9.74
N PHE A 508 12.24 33.43 8.66
CA PHE A 508 13.44 33.76 7.93
C PHE A 508 14.51 34.35 8.87
N SER A 509 15.72 33.82 8.79
CA SER A 509 16.89 34.33 9.51
C SER A 509 18.06 34.43 8.51
N PRO A 510 18.47 35.64 8.11
CA PRO A 510 17.89 36.95 8.48
C PRO A 510 16.49 37.17 7.89
N PRO A 511 15.72 38.18 8.36
CA PRO A 511 14.46 38.59 7.74
C PRO A 511 14.61 38.80 6.22
N ARG A 512 13.56 38.48 5.46
CA ARG A 512 13.51 38.74 4.02
C ARG A 512 12.73 40.02 3.74
N TYR A 513 13.21 40.80 2.78
CA TYR A 513 12.58 42.03 2.33
C TYR A 513 11.98 41.84 0.94
N THR A 514 10.83 42.45 0.68
CA THR A 514 10.21 42.46 -0.65
C THR A 514 9.42 43.76 -0.82
N VAL A 515 9.27 44.20 -2.06
CA VAL A 515 8.49 45.39 -2.41
C VAL A 515 7.17 44.94 -3.01
N LEU A 516 6.08 45.30 -2.34
CA LEU A 516 4.72 45.06 -2.83
C LEU A 516 4.03 46.40 -3.08
N SER A 517 3.31 46.50 -4.19
CA SER A 517 2.52 47.69 -4.54
C SER A 517 1.35 47.92 -3.57
N ALA A 518 0.87 46.85 -2.94
CA ALA A 518 -0.14 46.88 -1.90
C ALA A 518 0.01 45.67 -0.99
N ILE A 519 -0.47 45.79 0.25
CA ILE A 519 -0.63 44.68 1.20
C ILE A 519 -1.93 44.95 1.98
N PRO A 520 -2.74 43.95 2.34
CA PRO A 520 -3.92 44.20 3.16
C PRO A 520 -3.46 44.77 4.51
N ASP A 521 -3.86 45.98 4.85
CA ASP A 521 -3.39 46.66 6.06
C ASP A 521 -4.40 46.60 7.21
N GLN A 522 -5.64 46.20 6.93
CA GLN A 522 -6.72 45.98 7.88
C GLN A 522 -7.07 44.49 8.01
N PRO A 523 -7.51 44.04 9.22
CA PRO A 523 -8.03 42.69 9.40
C PRO A 523 -9.20 42.45 8.43
N MET A 524 -9.32 41.22 7.93
CA MET A 524 -10.41 40.78 7.03
C MET A 524 -10.36 41.29 5.58
N ILE A 525 -9.45 42.20 5.22
CA ILE A 525 -9.22 42.56 3.82
C ILE A 525 -8.39 41.45 3.16
N LYS A 526 -8.92 40.90 2.07
CA LYS A 526 -8.28 39.88 1.24
C LYS A 526 -7.76 40.53 -0.04
N CYS A 527 -6.46 40.49 -0.26
CA CYS A 527 -5.85 40.91 -1.52
C CYS A 527 -5.50 39.67 -2.36
N VAL A 528 -5.73 39.75 -3.66
CA VAL A 528 -5.47 38.66 -4.61
C VAL A 528 -4.62 39.19 -5.76
N TRP A 529 -3.46 38.59 -5.96
CA TRP A 529 -2.58 38.83 -7.09
C TRP A 529 -2.61 37.61 -7.99
N LYS A 530 -2.82 37.82 -9.29
CA LYS A 530 -2.74 36.78 -10.31
C LYS A 530 -1.56 37.06 -11.22
N GLU A 531 -0.62 36.13 -11.26
CA GLU A 531 0.52 36.19 -12.17
C GLU A 531 0.05 35.86 -13.59
N VAL A 532 0.39 36.74 -14.54
CA VAL A 532 -0.13 36.71 -15.91
C VAL A 532 0.41 35.52 -16.70
N ASP A 533 1.68 35.16 -16.49
CA ASP A 533 2.38 34.17 -17.33
C ASP A 533 2.29 32.74 -16.79
N SER A 534 2.21 32.57 -15.47
CA SER A 534 2.23 31.26 -14.81
C SER A 534 0.84 30.75 -14.40
N GLY A 535 -0.17 31.63 -14.37
CA GLY A 535 -1.48 31.33 -13.80
C GLY A 535 -1.49 31.18 -12.27
N ARG A 536 -0.39 31.55 -11.57
CA ARG A 536 -0.36 31.49 -10.10
C ARG A 536 -1.23 32.58 -9.48
N THR A 537 -2.00 32.22 -8.46
CA THR A 537 -2.84 33.12 -7.70
C THR A 537 -2.35 33.19 -6.26
N LEU A 538 -1.77 34.32 -5.86
CA LEU A 538 -1.43 34.61 -4.47
C LEU A 538 -2.59 35.35 -3.82
N THR A 539 -3.08 34.82 -2.72
CA THR A 539 -4.05 35.45 -1.84
C THR A 539 -3.38 35.78 -0.53
N MET A 540 -3.55 37.00 -0.01
CA MET A 540 -3.12 37.37 1.33
C MET A 540 -4.24 38.02 2.13
N GLN A 541 -4.26 37.78 3.44
CA GLN A 541 -5.22 38.37 4.36
C GLN A 541 -4.55 38.71 5.68
N THR A 542 -4.80 39.92 6.19
CA THR A 542 -4.29 40.30 7.51
C THR A 542 -5.13 39.70 8.61
N LEU A 543 -4.45 39.04 9.55
CA LEU A 543 -5.04 38.37 10.70
C LEU A 543 -5.09 39.32 11.92
N PRO A 544 -5.99 39.07 12.89
CA PRO A 544 -5.97 39.78 14.16
C PRO A 544 -4.63 39.60 14.88
N ALA A 545 -4.16 40.66 15.53
CA ALA A 545 -2.94 40.61 16.34
C ALA A 545 -3.10 39.64 17.52
N GLN A 546 -2.06 38.86 17.81
CA GLN A 546 -1.97 38.00 18.97
C GLN A 546 -1.06 38.62 20.04
N SER A 547 -1.25 38.24 21.30
CA SER A 547 -0.46 38.78 22.42
C SER A 547 1.03 38.47 22.34
N ALA A 548 1.43 37.47 21.55
CA ALA A 548 2.81 37.09 21.32
C ALA A 548 3.49 37.82 20.14
N ASP A 549 2.75 38.65 19.40
CA ASP A 549 3.28 39.34 18.22
C ASP A 549 4.17 40.54 18.63
N PRO A 550 5.33 40.75 17.97
CA PRO A 550 6.19 41.89 18.26
C PRO A 550 5.49 43.23 18.01
N VAL A 551 5.78 44.24 18.84
CA VAL A 551 5.22 45.59 18.70
C VAL A 551 5.58 46.17 17.32
N GLY A 552 4.57 46.63 16.58
CA GLY A 552 4.74 47.21 15.23
C GLY A 552 4.72 46.19 14.09
N TRP A 553 4.61 44.89 14.39
CA TRP A 553 4.45 43.83 13.39
C TRP A 553 2.97 43.44 13.27
N LYS A 554 2.59 43.03 12.06
CA LYS A 554 1.26 42.53 11.72
C LYS A 554 1.37 41.10 11.22
N ARG A 555 0.30 40.33 11.42
CA ARG A 555 0.22 38.94 10.97
C ARG A 555 -0.55 38.86 9.66
N LEU A 556 -0.02 38.10 8.73
CA LEU A 556 -0.56 37.90 7.39
C LEU A 556 -0.69 36.40 7.14
N SER A 557 -1.88 35.93 6.78
CA SER A 557 -2.03 34.64 6.14
C SER A 557 -1.87 34.78 4.64
N TYR A 558 -1.22 33.79 4.01
CA TYR A 558 -1.15 33.71 2.56
C TYR A 558 -1.64 32.35 2.05
N SER A 559 -2.09 32.31 0.81
CA SER A 559 -2.44 31.12 0.05
C SER A 559 -1.97 31.32 -1.39
N LEU A 560 -1.02 30.52 -1.85
CA LEU A 560 -0.52 30.50 -3.21
C LEU A 560 -1.08 29.27 -3.93
N GLN A 561 -1.83 29.49 -5.01
CA GLN A 561 -2.40 28.43 -5.83
C GLN A 561 -1.78 28.48 -7.23
N ASN A 562 -1.44 27.33 -7.79
CA ASN A 562 -0.94 27.23 -9.16
C ASN A 562 -2.05 26.65 -10.06
N ASP A 563 -2.54 27.42 -11.05
CA ASP A 563 -3.61 26.96 -11.96
C ASP A 563 -3.15 25.80 -12.88
N SER A 564 -1.83 25.59 -13.02
CA SER A 564 -1.22 24.60 -13.93
C SER A 564 -0.88 23.25 -13.29
N GLU A 565 -0.87 23.18 -11.96
CA GLU A 565 -0.67 21.93 -11.23
C GLU A 565 -2.02 21.49 -10.66
N ASP A 566 -2.40 20.23 -10.85
CA ASP A 566 -3.46 19.55 -10.10
C ASP A 566 -3.08 19.42 -8.59
N SER A 567 -2.37 20.40 -8.04
CA SER A 567 -2.11 20.54 -6.62
C SER A 567 -3.43 20.88 -5.94
N PHE A 568 -4.10 19.85 -5.42
CA PHE A 568 -5.32 19.97 -4.60
C PHE A 568 -5.12 20.79 -3.30
N ARG A 569 -3.90 21.28 -3.04
CA ARG A 569 -3.53 22.04 -1.84
C ARG A 569 -2.77 23.30 -2.28
N PRO A 570 -3.33 24.51 -2.10
CA PRO A 570 -2.54 25.73 -2.23
C PRO A 570 -1.51 25.81 -1.10
N ASP A 571 -0.33 26.35 -1.39
CA ASP A 571 0.69 26.62 -0.38
C ASP A 571 0.17 27.73 0.54
N ARG A 572 -0.03 27.39 1.81
CA ARG A 572 -0.55 28.32 2.82
C ARG A 572 0.43 28.45 3.97
N GLY A 573 0.51 29.66 4.50
CA GLY A 573 1.30 29.92 5.70
C GLY A 573 0.91 31.24 6.34
N GLU A 574 1.55 31.50 7.47
CA GLU A 574 1.46 32.77 8.16
C GLU A 574 2.83 33.43 8.17
N LEU A 575 2.83 34.75 8.02
CA LEU A 575 4.00 35.59 8.06
C LEU A 575 3.74 36.70 9.07
N LEU A 576 4.76 37.04 9.85
CA LEU A 576 4.82 38.33 10.51
C LEU A 576 5.50 39.29 9.54
N TYR A 577 4.89 40.45 9.33
CA TYR A 577 5.45 41.51 8.50
C TYR A 577 5.42 42.84 9.22
N SER A 578 6.42 43.65 8.95
CA SER A 578 6.39 45.10 9.15
C SER A 578 6.44 45.74 7.77
N ALA A 579 5.62 46.76 7.56
CA ALA A 579 5.55 47.46 6.28
C ALA A 579 5.77 48.95 6.49
N GLU A 580 6.67 49.51 5.69
CA GLU A 580 6.91 50.94 5.59
C GLU A 580 6.64 51.39 4.16
N ARG A 581 6.05 52.58 4.00
CA ARG A 581 5.78 53.12 2.67
C ARG A 581 7.06 53.72 2.10
N PHE A 582 7.29 53.46 0.82
CA PHE A 582 8.42 53.97 0.07
C PHE A 582 7.92 54.72 -1.17
N SER A 583 8.58 55.82 -1.53
CA SER A 583 8.20 56.65 -2.67
C SER A 583 8.82 56.12 -3.96
N SER A 584 8.03 56.06 -5.03
CA SER A 584 8.53 55.73 -6.37
C SER A 584 9.68 56.67 -6.76
N GLY A 585 10.82 56.11 -7.19
CA GLY A 585 12.01 56.85 -7.62
C GLY A 585 13.06 57.11 -6.54
N ALA A 586 12.83 56.73 -5.28
CA ALA A 586 13.91 56.69 -4.29
C ALA A 586 14.85 55.49 -4.54
N ASP A 587 16.06 55.53 -3.97
CA ASP A 587 17.00 54.39 -4.05
C ASP A 587 16.59 53.33 -3.02
N LEU A 588 16.30 52.12 -3.49
CA LEU A 588 15.82 51.02 -2.64
C LEU A 588 16.90 50.55 -1.66
N SER A 589 18.18 50.57 -2.07
CA SER A 589 19.30 50.10 -1.27
C SER A 589 19.56 51.06 -0.11
N ASP A 590 19.53 52.37 -0.38
CA ASP A 590 19.70 53.40 0.65
C ASP A 590 18.50 53.41 1.62
N TRP A 591 17.29 53.21 1.10
CA TRP A 591 16.10 53.08 1.95
C TRP A 591 16.18 51.88 2.88
N LEU A 592 16.54 50.69 2.37
CA LEU A 592 16.69 49.47 3.18
C LEU A 592 17.73 49.65 4.30
N LYS A 593 18.84 50.35 4.02
CA LYS A 593 19.88 50.67 5.02
C LYS A 593 19.43 51.69 6.06
N SER A 594 18.48 52.56 5.71
CA SER A 594 17.97 53.64 6.58
C SER A 594 16.70 53.26 7.37
N SER A 595 16.00 52.19 6.96
CA SER A 595 14.74 51.76 7.57
C SER A 595 14.99 51.23 8.99
N PRO A 596 14.24 51.68 10.01
CA PRO A 596 14.40 51.21 11.39
C PRO A 596 14.07 49.71 11.57
N VAL A 597 13.41 49.09 10.59
CA VAL A 597 13.13 47.64 10.55
C VAL A 597 14.40 46.82 10.27
N SER A 598 15.44 47.42 9.65
CA SER A 598 16.76 46.79 9.45
C SER A 598 17.49 46.49 10.78
N GLY A 599 17.11 47.17 11.87
CA GLY A 599 17.61 46.95 13.23
C GLY A 599 16.69 46.10 14.12
N ALA A 600 15.52 45.67 13.63
CA ALA A 600 14.61 44.82 14.39
C ALA A 600 15.17 43.40 14.43
N THR A 601 15.92 43.09 15.48
CA THR A 601 16.35 41.71 15.78
C THR A 601 15.14 40.78 15.75
N SER A 602 15.18 39.76 14.89
CA SER A 602 14.27 38.63 14.96
C SER A 602 14.28 38.10 16.40
N PRO A 603 13.16 37.60 16.96
CA PRO A 603 13.14 37.03 18.31
C PRO A 603 14.16 35.88 18.52
N ALA A 604 14.77 35.36 17.44
CA ALA A 604 15.82 34.34 17.48
C ALA A 604 17.27 34.88 17.44
N THR A 605 17.51 36.16 17.17
CA THR A 605 18.87 36.69 16.93
C THR A 605 19.23 37.74 17.97
N GLN A 606 19.68 37.29 19.15
CA GLN A 606 20.37 38.17 20.10
C GLN A 606 21.87 38.30 19.81
N ASN A 607 22.45 37.64 18.81
CA ASN A 607 23.87 37.78 18.48
C ASN A 607 24.14 37.48 17.00
N THR A 608 24.25 38.51 16.18
CA THR A 608 25.16 38.62 15.01
C THR A 608 24.84 39.90 14.23
N SER A 609 25.84 40.76 14.05
CA SER A 609 25.80 41.94 13.18
C SER A 609 25.82 41.54 11.70
N MET A 610 24.87 42.04 10.89
CA MET A 610 24.82 41.83 9.43
C MET A 610 25.67 42.85 8.67
N SER A 611 26.27 42.42 7.56
CA SER A 611 26.92 43.26 6.54
C SER A 611 25.99 43.58 5.36
N ALA A 612 26.28 44.68 4.66
CA ALA A 612 25.43 45.27 3.62
C ALA A 612 25.29 44.45 2.32
N GLU A 613 26.01 43.33 2.16
CA GLU A 613 25.90 42.43 0.99
C GLU A 613 24.79 41.37 1.16
N ASP A 614 24.19 41.24 2.35
CA ASP A 614 23.13 40.26 2.65
C ASP A 614 21.69 40.83 2.57
N LEU A 615 21.54 42.08 2.14
CA LEU A 615 20.26 42.77 1.84
C LEU A 615 19.87 42.55 0.37
#